data_AF-A0A8T2GCH0-F1
#
_entry.id   AF-A0A8T2GCH0-F1
#
_cell.length_a   1.000
_cell.length_b   1.000
_cell.length_c   1.000
_cell.angle_alpha   90.00
_cell.angle_beta   90.00
_cell.angle_gamma   90.00
#
_symmetry.space_group_name_H-M   'P 1'
#
loop_
_entity.id
_entity.type
_entity.pdbx_description
1 polymer ?
#
loop_
_entity_poly.entity_id
_entity_poly.type
_entity_poly.pdbx_seq_one_letter_code
_entity_poly.pdbx_strand_id
1 'polypeptide(L)'
;MASCLQASMNSLLPRSSSFSPHPPLSSNSSGRRNLKTFRYAFRAKASAKIPMPPINPKDPFLSTLASIAANSPEKLLNRPVNADVPPYLDIFDSPQLMSSPAQVERSVAYNEHRPRTPPPDLPSMLLDGRIVYIGMPLVPAVTELVVAELMYLQWLDPKEPIYIYINSTGTTRDDGETVGMESEGFAIYDSLMQLKNEVHTVCVGAAIGQACLLLSAGTKGKRFMMPHAKAMIQQPRVPSSGLMPASDVLIRAKEVITNRDILVELLSKHTGNSVETVANVMRRPYYMDAPKAKEFGVIDRILWRGQEKIIADVVPSEEFDKNAGIKSVV
;
A
#
# COMPACT_ATOMS: atom_id res chain seq x y z
N MET A 1 -11.51 60.95 14.20
CA MET A 1 -12.75 61.37 14.88
C MET A 1 -13.67 60.16 14.89
N ALA A 2 -13.73 59.38 15.99
CA ALA A 2 -14.71 59.50 17.08
C ALA A 2 -16.16 59.35 16.54
N SER A 3 -17.06 58.49 17.01
CA SER A 3 -17.35 57.91 18.34
C SER A 3 -18.34 56.73 18.13
N CYS A 4 -18.18 55.57 18.78
CA CYS A 4 -18.66 55.21 20.12
C CYS A 4 -20.20 55.23 20.29
N LEU A 5 -20.80 54.08 20.62
CA LEU A 5 -21.87 53.95 21.64
C LEU A 5 -21.95 52.48 22.13
N GLN A 6 -21.56 52.30 23.40
CA GLN A 6 -21.74 51.10 24.23
C GLN A 6 -23.18 51.04 24.77
N ALA A 7 -23.64 49.84 25.12
CA ALA A 7 -24.51 49.64 26.28
C ALA A 7 -24.14 48.33 26.99
N SER A 8 -23.89 48.43 28.29
CA SER A 8 -23.66 47.34 29.24
C SER A 8 -24.88 47.17 30.14
N MET A 9 -25.15 45.96 30.64
CA MET A 9 -25.75 45.80 31.96
C MET A 9 -25.07 44.66 32.73
N ASN A 10 -24.53 45.04 33.89
CA ASN A 10 -24.09 44.19 35.00
C ASN A 10 -25.28 43.92 35.95
N SER A 11 -25.33 42.73 36.54
CA SER A 11 -25.74 42.51 37.95
C SER A 11 -25.38 41.08 38.36
N LEU A 12 -24.32 40.87 39.17
CA LEU A 12 -24.31 40.72 40.64
C LEU A 12 -24.20 39.24 41.11
N LEU A 13 -23.02 38.91 41.64
CA LEU A 13 -22.65 37.75 42.49
C LEU A 13 -23.20 37.94 43.94
N PRO A 14 -23.35 36.91 44.83
CA PRO A 14 -22.19 36.28 45.49
C PRO A 14 -22.28 34.83 46.05
N ARG A 15 -21.08 34.20 46.12
CA ARG A 15 -20.45 33.33 47.17
C ARG A 15 -21.14 32.02 47.66
N SER A 16 -20.48 30.87 47.45
CA SER A 16 -19.70 30.01 48.40
C SER A 16 -20.52 28.81 48.91
N SER A 17 -20.10 27.54 48.77
CA SER A 17 -19.03 26.91 49.55
C SER A 17 -18.78 25.43 49.15
N SER A 18 -17.49 25.06 49.18
CA SER A 18 -16.91 23.79 49.70
C SER A 18 -17.19 22.43 49.04
N PHE A 19 -16.14 21.75 48.56
CA PHE A 19 -15.52 20.58 49.21
C PHE A 19 -14.23 20.15 48.48
N SER A 20 -13.32 19.53 49.24
CA SER A 20 -11.86 19.42 49.09
C SER A 20 -11.30 18.33 48.16
N PRO A 21 -10.02 18.43 47.74
CA PRO A 21 -9.30 17.41 46.96
C PRO A 21 -8.60 16.35 47.85
N HIS A 22 -8.54 15.10 47.39
CA HIS A 22 -7.80 14.00 48.03
C HIS A 22 -6.28 14.05 47.74
N PRO A 23 -5.42 13.55 48.66
CA PRO A 23 -3.98 13.79 48.69
C PRO A 23 -3.14 12.74 47.93
N PRO A 24 -1.86 13.03 47.66
CA PRO A 24 -0.94 12.12 46.96
C PRO A 24 -0.29 11.10 47.90
N LEU A 25 0.03 9.92 47.36
CA LEU A 25 0.77 8.87 48.05
C LEU A 25 2.25 9.26 48.23
N SER A 26 2.70 9.04 49.46
CA SER A 26 3.98 9.43 50.06
C SER A 26 5.18 8.64 49.58
N SER A 27 6.28 9.35 49.32
CA SER A 27 7.65 8.85 49.24
C SER A 27 8.35 8.88 50.61
N ASN A 28 8.95 7.76 51.01
CA ASN A 28 10.03 7.61 52.01
C ASN A 28 10.71 6.27 51.67
N SER A 29 12.02 6.04 51.74
CA SER A 29 13.14 6.78 52.33
C SER A 29 14.47 6.26 51.76
N SER A 30 15.48 7.14 51.76
CA SER A 30 16.92 6.91 51.99
C SER A 30 17.57 5.55 51.66
N GLY A 31 18.49 5.57 50.70
CA GLY A 31 19.51 4.53 50.51
C GLY A 31 20.65 4.96 49.58
N ARG A 32 21.54 5.85 50.04
CA ARG A 32 22.83 6.14 49.38
C ARG A 32 23.64 4.84 49.25
N ARG A 33 23.97 4.41 48.03
CA ARG A 33 25.11 3.51 47.77
C ARG A 33 25.84 3.91 46.49
N ASN A 34 27.15 3.99 46.63
CA ASN A 34 28.15 4.49 45.70
C ASN A 34 28.22 3.69 44.39
N LEU A 35 28.36 4.39 43.25
CA LEU A 35 28.83 3.80 42.01
C LEU A 35 30.30 3.38 42.18
N LYS A 36 30.55 2.07 42.25
CA LYS A 36 31.86 1.48 41.93
C LYS A 36 31.73 0.75 40.59
N THR A 37 32.41 1.30 39.59
CA THR A 37 32.66 0.72 38.28
C THR A 37 33.40 -0.61 38.45
N PHE A 38 32.70 -1.74 38.36
CA PHE A 38 33.33 -3.04 38.24
C PHE A 38 33.45 -3.39 36.75
N ARG A 39 34.67 -3.21 36.21
CA ARG A 39 35.08 -3.85 34.96
C ARG A 39 35.17 -5.35 35.20
N TYR A 40 34.18 -6.12 34.74
CA TYR A 40 34.33 -7.56 34.60
C TYR A 40 34.94 -7.86 33.22
N ALA A 41 36.23 -8.17 33.23
CA ALA A 41 36.88 -8.85 32.13
C ALA A 41 36.31 -10.28 32.06
N PHE A 42 35.56 -10.60 31.01
CA PHE A 42 35.18 -11.99 30.73
C PHE A 42 36.40 -12.76 30.27
N ARG A 43 37.05 -13.45 31.21
CA ARG A 43 38.00 -14.52 30.92
C ARG A 43 37.20 -15.81 30.70
N ALA A 44 36.82 -16.07 29.46
CA ALA A 44 36.08 -17.28 29.09
C ALA A 44 37.01 -18.52 29.16
N LYS A 45 37.01 -19.21 30.31
CA LYS A 45 37.36 -20.62 30.42
C LYS A 45 36.32 -21.31 31.29
N ALA A 46 35.20 -21.68 30.68
CA ALA A 46 34.24 -22.62 31.25
C ALA A 46 33.56 -23.38 30.10
N SER A 47 33.96 -24.64 29.91
CA SER A 47 33.25 -25.61 29.08
C SER A 47 31.99 -26.06 29.84
N ALA A 48 30.96 -25.23 29.87
CA ALA A 48 29.63 -25.67 30.28
C ALA A 48 29.01 -26.43 29.11
N LYS A 49 28.79 -27.74 29.26
CA LYS A 49 28.01 -28.53 28.29
C LYS A 49 26.57 -28.01 28.34
N ILE A 50 26.21 -27.21 27.34
CA ILE A 50 24.83 -26.83 27.07
C ILE A 50 24.03 -28.14 26.97
N PRO A 51 22.95 -28.33 27.74
CA PRO A 51 22.14 -29.53 27.64
C PRO A 51 21.56 -29.56 26.22
N MET A 52 22.10 -30.44 25.39
CA MET A 52 21.58 -30.65 24.05
C MET A 52 20.22 -31.35 24.18
N PRO A 53 19.17 -30.85 23.50
CA PRO A 53 17.93 -31.61 23.42
C PRO A 53 18.22 -32.98 22.81
N PRO A 54 17.45 -34.03 23.16
CA PRO A 54 17.65 -35.36 22.61
C PRO A 54 17.56 -35.30 21.08
N ILE A 55 18.70 -35.47 20.40
CA ILE A 55 18.78 -35.54 18.95
C ILE A 55 18.11 -36.84 18.54
N ASN A 56 17.00 -36.75 17.79
CA ASN A 56 16.43 -37.90 17.14
C ASN A 56 17.30 -38.24 15.91
N PRO A 57 18.01 -39.38 15.89
CA PRO A 57 18.92 -39.73 14.79
C PRO A 57 18.18 -40.05 13.49
N LYS A 58 16.85 -40.22 13.55
CA LYS A 58 15.98 -40.39 12.38
C LYS A 58 15.27 -39.10 11.97
N ASP A 59 15.66 -37.97 12.55
CA ASP A 59 15.05 -36.68 12.20
C ASP A 59 15.40 -36.34 10.72
N PRO A 60 14.40 -36.27 9.83
CA PRO A 60 14.63 -35.88 8.44
C PRO A 60 15.25 -34.48 8.33
N PHE A 61 15.00 -33.59 9.30
CA PHE A 61 15.60 -32.26 9.33
C PHE A 61 17.09 -32.32 9.66
N LEU A 62 17.49 -33.03 10.73
CA LEU A 62 18.91 -33.10 11.12
C LEU A 62 19.75 -33.90 10.13
N SER A 63 19.18 -34.93 9.51
CA SER A 63 19.86 -35.69 8.45
C SER A 63 20.01 -34.87 7.16
N THR A 64 18.98 -34.10 6.78
CA THR A 64 19.06 -33.20 5.63
C THR A 64 20.03 -32.05 5.90
N LEU A 65 19.99 -31.45 7.08
CA LEU A 65 20.90 -30.37 7.49
C LEU A 65 22.34 -30.87 7.58
N ALA A 66 22.57 -32.07 8.13
CA ALA A 66 23.88 -32.69 8.13
C ALA A 66 24.37 -33.00 6.71
N SER A 67 23.48 -33.46 5.81
CA SER A 67 23.83 -33.70 4.40
C SER A 67 24.16 -32.41 3.65
N ILE A 68 23.43 -31.33 3.90
CA ILE A 68 23.66 -30.01 3.29
C ILE A 68 24.93 -29.38 3.85
N ALA A 69 25.16 -29.48 5.17
CA ALA A 69 26.38 -29.01 5.81
C ALA A 69 27.61 -29.83 5.37
N ALA A 70 27.46 -31.12 5.12
CA ALA A 70 28.53 -31.98 4.61
C ALA A 70 28.83 -31.71 3.13
N ASN A 71 27.80 -31.47 2.31
CA ASN A 71 27.96 -31.28 0.87
C ASN A 71 28.30 -29.84 0.48
N SER A 72 27.89 -28.86 1.27
CA SER A 72 28.03 -27.42 0.95
C SER A 72 27.94 -26.55 2.21
N PRO A 73 28.93 -26.59 3.12
CA PRO A 73 28.91 -25.79 4.35
C PRO A 73 28.80 -24.28 4.06
N GLU A 74 29.30 -23.85 2.91
CA GLU A 74 29.27 -22.45 2.48
C GLU A 74 27.87 -21.95 2.10
N LYS A 75 26.92 -22.81 1.73
CA LYS A 75 25.53 -22.35 1.45
C LYS A 75 24.78 -21.90 2.70
N LEU A 76 25.18 -22.36 3.88
CA LEU A 76 24.57 -21.97 5.15
C LEU A 76 25.16 -20.67 5.70
N LEU A 77 26.41 -20.36 5.35
CA LEU A 77 27.16 -19.21 5.86
C LEU A 77 27.22 -18.06 4.86
N ASN A 78 27.27 -18.37 3.56
CA ASN A 78 27.38 -17.42 2.47
C ASN A 78 26.07 -17.38 1.67
N ARG A 79 25.06 -16.69 2.22
CA ARG A 79 24.00 -16.13 1.37
C ARG A 79 24.70 -15.18 0.38
N PRO A 80 24.41 -15.21 -0.92
CA PRO A 80 24.82 -14.12 -1.79
C PRO A 80 24.04 -12.89 -1.33
N VAL A 81 24.58 -12.16 -0.36
CA VAL A 81 24.15 -10.81 -0.05
C VAL A 81 24.58 -10.02 -1.26
N ASN A 82 23.64 -9.74 -2.16
CA ASN A 82 23.89 -8.72 -3.14
C ASN A 82 24.03 -7.44 -2.32
N ALA A 83 25.25 -6.94 -2.15
CA ALA A 83 25.55 -5.85 -1.21
C ALA A 83 24.74 -4.59 -1.49
N ASP A 84 24.24 -4.48 -2.72
CA ASP A 84 23.44 -3.37 -3.23
C ASP A 84 21.93 -3.52 -2.94
N VAL A 85 21.46 -4.67 -2.44
CA VAL A 85 20.03 -4.93 -2.16
C VAL A 85 19.80 -4.95 -0.64
N PRO A 86 18.88 -4.11 -0.12
CA PRO A 86 18.53 -4.12 1.29
C PRO A 86 18.10 -5.52 1.76
N PRO A 87 18.43 -5.91 3.01
CA PRO A 87 17.97 -7.18 3.55
C PRO A 87 16.45 -7.27 3.48
N TYR A 88 15.93 -8.45 3.15
CA TYR A 88 14.49 -8.75 3.02
C TYR A 88 13.81 -8.21 1.75
N LEU A 89 14.50 -7.43 0.90
CA LEU A 89 13.98 -7.12 -0.44
C LEU A 89 14.13 -8.31 -1.40
N ASP A 90 15.08 -9.20 -1.12
CA ASP A 90 15.21 -10.48 -1.82
C ASP A 90 14.12 -11.50 -1.47
N ILE A 91 13.14 -11.14 -0.61
CA ILE A 91 11.88 -11.89 -0.44
C ILE A 91 11.12 -11.95 -1.77
N PHE A 92 11.17 -10.87 -2.55
CA PHE A 92 10.64 -10.82 -3.91
C PHE A 92 11.36 -11.83 -4.83
N ASP A 93 12.68 -11.94 -4.73
CA ASP A 93 13.51 -12.81 -5.56
C ASP A 93 13.66 -14.25 -5.06
N SER A 94 13.34 -14.53 -3.80
CA SER A 94 13.50 -15.84 -3.18
C SER A 94 12.59 -15.98 -1.95
N PRO A 95 11.32 -16.39 -2.14
CA PRO A 95 10.36 -16.50 -1.04
C PRO A 95 10.72 -17.57 0.02
N GLN A 96 11.86 -18.25 -0.14
CA GLN A 96 12.36 -19.27 0.80
C GLN A 96 13.17 -18.72 1.98
N LEU A 97 13.36 -17.40 2.12
CA LEU A 97 14.32 -16.86 3.10
C LEU A 97 13.70 -15.98 4.20
N MET A 98 12.63 -16.47 4.84
CA MET A 98 12.21 -16.02 6.17
C MET A 98 12.11 -17.24 7.09
N SER A 99 13.27 -17.75 7.51
CA SER A 99 13.47 -19.06 8.16
C SER A 99 12.96 -20.22 7.30
N SER A 100 13.67 -21.36 7.26
CA SER A 100 12.87 -22.57 7.07
C SER A 100 11.89 -22.55 8.25
N PRO A 101 10.55 -22.56 8.05
CA PRO A 101 9.75 -23.28 9.04
C PRO A 101 10.44 -24.64 9.18
N ALA A 102 10.45 -25.27 10.34
CA ALA A 102 10.73 -26.70 10.41
C ALA A 102 10.18 -27.34 9.13
N GLN A 103 10.98 -28.12 8.38
CA GLN A 103 10.53 -28.78 7.16
C GLN A 103 9.39 -29.72 7.54
N VAL A 104 8.22 -29.13 7.72
CA VAL A 104 6.93 -29.72 7.54
C VAL A 104 6.98 -29.90 6.04
N GLU A 105 7.29 -31.13 5.62
CA GLU A 105 6.76 -31.65 4.37
C GLU A 105 5.37 -31.02 4.19
N ARG A 106 4.99 -30.62 2.98
CA ARG A 106 3.57 -30.37 2.70
C ARG A 106 2.81 -31.70 2.85
N SER A 107 2.78 -32.25 4.05
CA SER A 107 1.67 -33.03 4.52
C SER A 107 0.47 -32.13 4.31
N VAL A 108 -0.63 -32.78 4.02
CA VAL A 108 -1.95 -32.18 3.87
C VAL A 108 -2.36 -31.40 5.16
N ALA A 109 -1.50 -31.36 6.19
CA ALA A 109 -1.66 -30.76 7.50
C ALA A 109 -1.46 -29.24 7.60
N TYR A 110 -0.92 -28.54 6.60
CA TYR A 110 -1.05 -27.06 6.57
C TYR A 110 -2.50 -26.63 6.29
N ASN A 111 -3.28 -27.48 5.61
CA ASN A 111 -4.74 -27.32 5.56
C ASN A 111 -5.44 -27.80 6.85
N GLU A 112 -4.79 -28.57 7.74
CA GLU A 112 -5.39 -28.98 9.02
C GLU A 112 -5.42 -27.84 10.05
N HIS A 113 -4.56 -26.82 9.89
CA HIS A 113 -4.54 -25.62 10.75
C HIS A 113 -5.18 -24.39 10.10
N ARG A 114 -5.67 -24.50 8.85
CA ARG A 114 -6.59 -23.48 8.34
C ARG A 114 -7.83 -23.59 9.23
N PRO A 115 -8.21 -22.53 9.97
CA PRO A 115 -9.41 -22.61 10.78
C PRO A 115 -10.55 -23.10 9.87
N ARG A 116 -11.22 -24.17 10.31
CA ARG A 116 -12.35 -24.74 9.55
C ARG A 116 -13.47 -23.72 9.35
N THR A 117 -13.49 -22.73 10.23
CA THR A 117 -14.32 -21.55 10.16
C THR A 117 -13.61 -20.44 9.38
N PRO A 118 -14.31 -19.72 8.50
CA PRO A 118 -13.74 -18.57 7.82
C PRO A 118 -13.18 -17.55 8.83
N PRO A 119 -12.20 -16.73 8.42
CA PRO A 119 -11.66 -15.66 9.26
C PRO A 119 -12.78 -14.80 9.87
N PRO A 120 -12.60 -14.29 11.10
CA PRO A 120 -13.66 -13.60 11.82
C PRO A 120 -14.06 -12.26 11.19
N ASP A 121 -13.19 -11.67 10.39
CA ASP A 121 -13.37 -10.37 9.75
C ASP A 121 -13.29 -10.43 8.21
N LEU A 122 -14.01 -9.52 7.56
CA LEU A 122 -14.14 -9.46 6.11
C LEU A 122 -12.80 -9.24 5.38
N PRO A 123 -11.91 -8.31 5.79
CA PRO A 123 -10.62 -8.12 5.14
C PRO A 123 -9.75 -9.38 5.15
N SER A 124 -9.66 -10.08 6.28
CA SER A 124 -8.94 -11.35 6.38
C SER A 124 -9.54 -12.44 5.48
N MET A 125 -10.87 -12.49 5.34
CA MET A 125 -11.53 -13.42 4.42
C MET A 125 -11.20 -13.11 2.94
N LEU A 126 -11.12 -11.83 2.56
CA LEU A 126 -10.70 -11.44 1.21
C LEU A 126 -9.24 -11.79 0.96
N LEU A 127 -8.36 -11.50 1.92
CA LEU A 127 -6.92 -11.78 1.82
C LEU A 127 -6.64 -13.28 1.72
N ASP A 128 -7.38 -14.12 2.47
CA ASP A 128 -7.32 -15.58 2.34
C ASP A 128 -7.75 -16.06 0.94
N GLY A 129 -8.64 -15.33 0.28
CA GLY A 129 -8.99 -15.48 -1.13
C GLY A 129 -8.01 -14.82 -2.12
N ARG A 130 -6.88 -14.29 -1.64
CA ARG A 130 -5.87 -13.52 -2.40
C ARG A 130 -6.41 -12.25 -3.05
N ILE A 131 -7.43 -11.65 -2.42
CA ILE A 131 -8.07 -10.41 -2.85
C ILE A 131 -7.56 -9.26 -1.99
N VAL A 132 -6.94 -8.28 -2.64
CA VAL A 132 -6.55 -6.98 -2.07
C VAL A 132 -7.56 -5.94 -2.55
N TYR A 133 -8.22 -5.24 -1.63
CA TYR A 133 -9.24 -4.25 -1.98
C TYR A 133 -8.80 -2.83 -1.65
N ILE A 134 -8.57 -2.01 -2.68
CA ILE A 134 -8.17 -0.61 -2.57
C ILE A 134 -9.42 0.26 -2.74
N GLY A 135 -10.14 0.49 -1.63
CA GLY A 135 -11.40 1.24 -1.60
C GLY A 135 -11.32 2.69 -1.11
N MET A 136 -10.13 3.15 -0.71
CA MET A 136 -9.92 4.47 -0.12
C MET A 136 -8.85 5.26 -0.90
N PRO A 137 -8.78 6.59 -0.73
CA PRO A 137 -7.64 7.35 -1.21
C PRO A 137 -6.32 6.79 -0.67
N LEU A 138 -5.27 6.84 -1.50
CA LEU A 138 -3.92 6.39 -1.18
C LEU A 138 -3.27 7.37 -0.21
N VAL A 139 -3.39 7.05 1.07
CA VAL A 139 -2.70 7.71 2.19
C VAL A 139 -1.68 6.75 2.80
N PRO A 140 -0.68 7.23 3.57
CA PRO A 140 0.37 6.38 4.12
C PRO A 140 -0.11 5.08 4.78
N ALA A 141 -1.17 5.15 5.60
CA ALA A 141 -1.73 3.97 6.26
C ALA A 141 -2.35 2.95 5.29
N VAL A 142 -2.94 3.41 4.17
CA VAL A 142 -3.50 2.52 3.14
C VAL A 142 -2.37 1.87 2.35
N THR A 143 -1.37 2.66 1.97
CA THR A 143 -0.18 2.17 1.26
C THR A 143 0.55 1.11 2.07
N GLU A 144 0.79 1.38 3.37
CA GLU A 144 1.44 0.44 4.28
C GLU A 144 0.71 -0.91 4.30
N LEU A 145 -0.62 -0.90 4.45
CA LEU A 145 -1.42 -2.13 4.44
C LEU A 145 -1.38 -2.85 3.10
N VAL A 146 -1.57 -2.14 1.99
CA VAL A 146 -1.55 -2.76 0.66
C VAL A 146 -0.20 -3.40 0.37
N VAL A 147 0.91 -2.72 0.66
CA VAL A 147 2.26 -3.27 0.46
C VAL A 147 2.47 -4.49 1.35
N ALA A 148 2.05 -4.44 2.62
CA ALA A 148 2.15 -5.58 3.53
C ALA A 148 1.33 -6.80 3.05
N GLU A 149 0.11 -6.60 2.56
CA GLU A 149 -0.74 -7.64 1.99
C GLU A 149 -0.10 -8.29 0.75
N LEU A 150 0.47 -7.48 -0.14
CA LEU A 150 1.17 -7.98 -1.34
C LEU A 150 2.40 -8.82 -0.97
N MET A 151 3.22 -8.34 -0.02
CA MET A 151 4.38 -9.09 0.48
C MET A 151 3.96 -10.41 1.12
N TYR A 152 2.87 -10.40 1.91
CA TYR A 152 2.32 -11.58 2.55
C TYR A 152 1.84 -12.62 1.53
N LEU A 153 1.07 -12.20 0.51
CA LEU A 153 0.54 -13.10 -0.51
C LEU A 153 1.65 -13.75 -1.35
N GLN A 154 2.72 -13.01 -1.64
CA GLN A 154 3.89 -13.57 -2.31
C GLN A 154 4.63 -14.58 -1.45
N TRP A 155 4.80 -14.27 -0.16
CA TRP A 155 5.42 -15.21 0.78
C TRP A 155 4.60 -16.50 0.91
N LEU A 156 3.27 -16.39 0.92
CA LEU A 156 2.35 -17.52 1.03
C LEU A 156 2.46 -18.48 -0.17
N ASP A 157 2.30 -17.95 -1.39
CA ASP A 157 2.63 -18.69 -2.61
C ASP A 157 2.97 -17.70 -3.74
N PRO A 158 4.20 -17.70 -4.28
CA PRO A 158 4.62 -16.80 -5.37
C PRO A 158 4.06 -17.19 -6.75
N LYS A 159 3.49 -18.39 -6.90
CA LYS A 159 2.98 -18.89 -8.20
C LYS A 159 1.51 -18.59 -8.41
N GLU A 160 0.76 -18.41 -7.34
CA GLU A 160 -0.68 -18.15 -7.41
C GLU A 160 -0.96 -16.67 -7.74
N PRO A 161 -2.05 -16.38 -8.46
CA PRO A 161 -2.40 -15.01 -8.83
C PRO A 161 -2.84 -14.18 -7.61
N ILE A 162 -2.70 -12.86 -7.71
CA ILE A 162 -3.22 -11.88 -6.76
C ILE A 162 -4.28 -11.05 -7.48
N TYR A 163 -5.41 -10.82 -6.82
CA TYR A 163 -6.52 -10.03 -7.37
C TYR A 163 -6.64 -8.70 -6.65
N ILE A 164 -6.44 -7.60 -7.37
CA ILE A 164 -6.51 -6.25 -6.84
C ILE A 164 -7.77 -5.58 -7.34
N TYR A 165 -8.70 -5.34 -6.43
CA TYR A 165 -9.95 -4.64 -6.72
C TYR A 165 -9.79 -3.17 -6.34
N ILE A 166 -10.03 -2.28 -7.31
CA ILE A 166 -9.74 -0.86 -7.19
C ILE A 166 -11.05 -0.07 -7.26
N ASN A 167 -11.28 0.70 -6.22
CA ASN A 167 -12.27 1.77 -6.14
C ASN A 167 -11.65 2.93 -5.36
N SER A 168 -10.72 3.65 -6.00
CA SER A 168 -9.91 4.67 -5.36
C SER A 168 -9.72 5.88 -6.26
N THR A 169 -9.72 7.04 -5.61
CA THR A 169 -9.50 8.35 -6.19
C THR A 169 -8.00 8.69 -6.31
N GLY A 170 -7.10 7.74 -6.00
CA GLY A 170 -5.66 7.98 -5.95
C GLY A 170 -5.27 8.78 -4.71
N THR A 171 -4.38 9.76 -4.84
CA THR A 171 -3.90 10.58 -3.72
C THR A 171 -4.81 11.77 -3.37
N THR A 172 -5.93 11.92 -4.08
CA THR A 172 -6.92 12.99 -3.89
C THR A 172 -8.23 12.43 -3.35
N ARG A 173 -8.99 13.19 -2.55
CA ARG A 173 -10.39 12.88 -2.22
C ARG A 173 -11.35 13.38 -3.30
N ASP A 174 -12.61 12.94 -3.23
CA ASP A 174 -13.69 13.40 -4.12
C ASP A 174 -13.92 14.92 -4.04
N ASP A 175 -13.65 15.54 -2.89
CA ASP A 175 -13.72 16.99 -2.69
C ASP A 175 -12.60 17.77 -3.42
N GLY A 176 -11.65 17.06 -4.03
CA GLY A 176 -10.50 17.62 -4.75
C GLY A 176 -9.29 17.93 -3.88
N GLU A 177 -9.36 17.68 -2.58
CA GLU A 177 -8.23 17.84 -1.65
C GLU A 177 -7.20 16.71 -1.82
N THR A 178 -5.92 17.06 -1.82
CA THR A 178 -4.81 16.10 -1.82
C THR A 178 -4.59 15.58 -0.39
N VAL A 179 -4.67 14.27 -0.22
CA VAL A 179 -4.57 13.59 1.10
C VAL A 179 -3.36 12.68 1.24
N GLY A 180 -2.73 12.33 0.11
CA GLY A 180 -1.50 11.56 0.07
C GLY A 180 -0.47 12.22 -0.84
N MET A 181 0.76 11.75 -0.71
CA MET A 181 1.84 12.15 -1.62
C MET A 181 1.84 11.21 -2.84
N GLU A 182 2.40 11.69 -3.95
CA GLU A 182 2.57 10.89 -5.18
C GLU A 182 3.34 9.58 -4.93
N SER A 183 4.28 9.62 -3.98
CA SER A 183 5.06 8.48 -3.50
C SER A 183 4.21 7.30 -3.01
N GLU A 184 2.99 7.56 -2.52
CA GLU A 184 2.08 6.50 -2.04
C GLU A 184 1.69 5.56 -3.19
N GLY A 185 1.34 6.14 -4.34
CA GLY A 185 1.02 5.40 -5.56
C GLY A 185 2.25 4.67 -6.13
N PHE A 186 3.40 5.34 -6.13
CA PHE A 186 4.64 4.76 -6.64
C PHE A 186 5.16 3.61 -5.77
N ALA A 187 5.02 3.68 -4.44
CA ALA A 187 5.40 2.59 -3.55
C ALA A 187 4.60 1.30 -3.82
N ILE A 188 3.28 1.43 -4.01
CA ILE A 188 2.43 0.28 -4.39
C ILE A 188 2.84 -0.22 -5.77
N TYR A 189 3.01 0.69 -6.74
CA TYR A 189 3.41 0.34 -8.10
C TYR A 189 4.73 -0.45 -8.14
N ASP A 190 5.77 0.03 -7.47
CA ASP A 190 7.07 -0.65 -7.44
C ASP A 190 6.98 -1.99 -6.70
N SER A 191 6.14 -2.07 -5.68
CA SER A 191 5.83 -3.35 -5.03
C SER A 191 5.22 -4.33 -6.03
N LEU A 192 4.24 -3.90 -6.84
CA LEU A 192 3.66 -4.75 -7.90
C LEU A 192 4.69 -5.22 -8.92
N MET A 193 5.64 -4.36 -9.30
CA MET A 193 6.69 -4.71 -10.26
C MET A 193 7.72 -5.69 -9.70
N GLN A 194 7.93 -5.69 -8.38
CA GLN A 194 8.80 -6.66 -7.71
C GLN A 194 8.13 -8.02 -7.49
N LEU A 195 6.79 -8.08 -7.50
CA LEU A 195 6.08 -9.34 -7.29
C LEU A 195 6.37 -10.36 -8.40
N LYS A 196 6.54 -11.62 -7.99
CA LYS A 196 6.58 -12.76 -8.93
C LYS A 196 5.21 -13.24 -9.36
N ASN A 197 4.20 -12.94 -8.56
CA ASN A 197 2.83 -13.38 -8.78
C ASN A 197 2.24 -12.73 -10.04
N GLU A 198 1.34 -13.44 -10.72
CA GLU A 198 0.47 -12.82 -11.73
C GLU A 198 -0.53 -11.88 -11.03
N VAL A 199 -0.62 -10.62 -11.47
CA VAL A 199 -1.47 -9.60 -10.83
C VAL A 199 -2.67 -9.29 -11.72
N HIS A 200 -3.87 -9.54 -11.21
CA HIS A 200 -5.14 -9.24 -11.87
C HIS A 200 -5.69 -7.96 -11.27
N THR A 201 -5.90 -6.93 -12.07
CA THR A 201 -6.48 -5.66 -11.60
C THR A 201 -7.92 -5.55 -12.05
N VAL A 202 -8.81 -5.12 -11.17
CA VAL A 202 -10.24 -4.97 -11.47
C VAL A 202 -10.72 -3.61 -10.97
N CYS A 203 -11.09 -2.72 -11.88
CA CYS A 203 -11.75 -1.47 -11.50
C CYS A 203 -13.24 -1.71 -11.29
N VAL A 204 -13.71 -1.44 -10.06
CA VAL A 204 -15.09 -1.67 -9.62
C VAL A 204 -15.92 -0.39 -9.72
N GLY A 205 -15.38 0.73 -9.25
CA GLY A 205 -16.07 2.02 -9.22
C GLY A 205 -15.24 3.10 -9.90
N ALA A 206 -14.21 3.61 -9.22
CA ALA A 206 -13.30 4.60 -9.77
C ALA A 206 -11.84 4.15 -9.69
N ALA A 207 -11.05 4.50 -10.70
CA ALA A 207 -9.60 4.39 -10.69
C ALA A 207 -9.00 5.69 -11.24
N ILE A 208 -8.59 6.58 -10.34
CA ILE A 208 -8.22 7.96 -10.68
C ILE A 208 -6.74 8.22 -10.35
N GLY A 209 -6.04 8.91 -11.25
CA GLY A 209 -4.64 9.32 -11.03
C GLY A 209 -3.74 8.12 -10.81
N GLN A 210 -3.17 8.01 -9.62
CA GLN A 210 -2.29 6.91 -9.20
C GLN A 210 -3.07 5.59 -9.13
N ALA A 211 -4.36 5.60 -8.77
CA ALA A 211 -5.17 4.39 -8.85
C ALA A 211 -5.40 3.94 -10.30
N CYS A 212 -5.45 4.88 -11.26
CA CYS A 212 -5.47 4.56 -12.69
C CYS A 212 -4.14 3.95 -13.15
N LEU A 213 -3.01 4.44 -12.64
CA LEU A 213 -1.71 3.82 -12.84
C LEU A 213 -1.71 2.37 -12.33
N LEU A 214 -2.13 2.14 -11.08
CA LEU A 214 -2.19 0.80 -10.48
C LEU A 214 -3.10 -0.15 -11.28
N LEU A 215 -4.25 0.34 -11.75
CA LEU A 215 -5.12 -0.43 -12.64
C LEU A 215 -4.39 -0.87 -13.92
N SER A 216 -3.68 0.07 -14.55
CA SER A 216 -2.94 -0.20 -15.80
C SER A 216 -1.72 -1.11 -15.61
N ALA A 217 -1.15 -1.13 -14.39
CA ALA A 217 0.06 -1.87 -14.03
C ALA A 217 -0.18 -3.37 -13.77
N GLY A 218 -1.44 -3.83 -13.79
CA GLY A 218 -1.75 -5.27 -13.73
C GLY A 218 -1.14 -6.03 -14.90
N THR A 219 -1.03 -7.36 -14.77
CA THR A 219 -0.47 -8.21 -15.82
C THR A 219 -1.26 -8.04 -17.12
N LYS A 220 -0.56 -7.82 -18.23
CA LYS A 220 -1.17 -7.60 -19.55
C LYS A 220 -2.11 -8.76 -19.91
N GLY A 221 -3.32 -8.42 -20.31
CA GLY A 221 -4.41 -9.37 -20.59
C GLY A 221 -5.29 -9.71 -19.38
N LYS A 222 -4.91 -9.27 -18.17
CA LYS A 222 -5.58 -9.51 -16.89
C LYS A 222 -6.03 -8.22 -16.20
N ARG A 223 -6.19 -7.14 -16.95
CA ARG A 223 -6.68 -5.85 -16.46
C ARG A 223 -8.15 -5.70 -16.84
N PHE A 224 -9.00 -5.54 -15.84
CA PHE A 224 -10.45 -5.60 -15.97
C PHE A 224 -11.13 -4.34 -15.45
N MET A 225 -12.33 -4.07 -15.96
CA MET A 225 -13.17 -2.97 -15.49
C MET A 225 -14.64 -3.36 -15.56
N MET A 226 -15.41 -2.93 -14.56
CA MET A 226 -16.87 -3.03 -14.62
C MET A 226 -17.46 -2.04 -15.63
N PRO A 227 -18.64 -2.32 -16.23
CA PRO A 227 -19.17 -1.52 -17.34
C PRO A 227 -19.40 -0.05 -17.02
N HIS A 228 -19.78 0.28 -15.79
CA HIS A 228 -20.08 1.66 -15.33
C HIS A 228 -18.96 2.29 -14.50
N ALA A 229 -17.85 1.57 -14.32
CA ALA A 229 -16.70 2.14 -13.62
C ALA A 229 -16.10 3.29 -14.44
N LYS A 230 -15.32 4.15 -13.79
CA LYS A 230 -14.62 5.26 -14.42
C LYS A 230 -13.13 5.20 -14.13
N ALA A 231 -12.33 5.33 -15.18
CA ALA A 231 -10.89 5.55 -15.06
C ALA A 231 -10.62 7.01 -15.38
N MET A 232 -9.69 7.64 -14.66
CA MET A 232 -9.30 9.02 -14.94
C MET A 232 -7.80 9.20 -14.86
N ILE A 233 -7.24 9.75 -15.92
CA ILE A 233 -5.86 10.27 -15.91
C ILE A 233 -5.96 11.75 -15.54
N GLN A 234 -5.28 12.14 -14.46
CA GLN A 234 -5.19 13.53 -14.02
C GLN A 234 -3.75 13.87 -13.62
N GLN A 235 -3.43 15.15 -13.71
CA GLN A 235 -2.14 15.67 -13.27
C GLN A 235 -2.01 15.61 -11.74
N PRO A 236 -0.82 15.29 -11.21
CA PRO A 236 -0.47 15.54 -9.82
C PRO A 236 -0.75 16.98 -9.42
N ARG A 237 -1.26 17.16 -8.20
CA ARG A 237 -1.60 18.48 -7.67
C ARG A 237 -0.55 18.94 -6.69
N VAL A 238 -0.16 20.21 -6.77
CA VAL A 238 0.63 20.84 -5.73
C VAL A 238 -0.28 21.04 -4.51
N PRO A 239 0.03 20.45 -3.33
CA PRO A 239 -0.74 20.68 -2.12
C PRO A 239 -0.80 22.17 -1.78
N SER A 240 -1.88 22.62 -1.13
CA SER A 240 -2.03 24.01 -0.71
C SER A 240 -0.84 24.44 0.15
N SER A 241 -0.09 25.44 -0.31
CA SER A 241 1.18 25.85 0.27
C SER A 241 1.06 26.98 1.31
N GLY A 242 -0.12 27.56 1.50
CA GLY A 242 -0.32 28.69 2.42
C GLY A 242 0.70 29.82 2.22
N LEU A 243 1.14 30.45 3.31
CA LEU A 243 2.26 31.38 3.32
C LEU A 243 3.58 30.61 3.50
N MET A 244 4.24 30.28 2.39
CA MET A 244 5.55 29.64 2.36
C MET A 244 6.63 30.57 1.79
N PRO A 245 7.90 30.40 2.18
CA PRO A 245 9.03 31.06 1.52
C PRO A 245 9.10 30.75 0.02
N ALA A 246 9.52 31.72 -0.79
CA ALA A 246 9.60 31.58 -2.25
C ALA A 246 10.50 30.42 -2.71
N SER A 247 11.58 30.15 -1.98
CA SER A 247 12.47 29.00 -2.22
C SER A 247 11.72 27.68 -2.12
N ASP A 248 10.87 27.53 -1.11
CA ASP A 248 10.22 26.26 -0.80
C ASP A 248 9.07 26.00 -1.76
N VAL A 249 8.41 27.06 -2.23
CA VAL A 249 7.42 26.99 -3.31
C VAL A 249 8.08 26.46 -4.58
N LEU A 250 9.25 26.99 -4.95
CA LEU A 250 9.99 26.53 -6.13
C LEU A 250 10.40 25.05 -6.00
N ILE A 251 10.89 24.63 -4.84
CA ILE A 251 11.30 23.24 -4.58
C ILE A 251 10.10 22.29 -4.72
N ARG A 252 8.97 22.62 -4.09
CA ARG A 252 7.74 21.81 -4.20
C ARG A 252 7.19 21.75 -5.63
N ALA A 253 7.20 22.87 -6.34
CA ALA A 253 6.74 22.90 -7.72
C ALA A 253 7.59 21.99 -8.61
N LYS A 254 8.92 22.02 -8.46
CA LYS A 254 9.83 21.12 -9.19
C LYS A 254 9.54 19.64 -8.89
N GLU A 255 9.35 19.30 -7.62
CA GLU A 255 9.05 17.92 -7.22
C GLU A 255 7.75 17.40 -7.84
N VAL A 256 6.68 18.20 -7.84
CA VAL A 256 5.41 17.80 -8.46
C VAL A 256 5.54 17.66 -9.98
N ILE A 257 6.36 18.49 -10.64
CA ILE A 257 6.66 18.35 -12.07
C ILE A 257 7.39 17.03 -12.34
N THR A 258 8.40 16.68 -11.53
CA THR A 258 9.10 15.39 -11.63
C THR A 258 8.14 14.22 -11.48
N ASN A 259 7.28 14.24 -10.46
CA ASN A 259 6.29 13.18 -10.22
C ASN A 259 5.29 13.06 -11.36
N ARG A 260 4.87 14.18 -11.96
CA ARG A 260 4.04 14.20 -13.17
C ARG A 260 4.75 13.51 -14.34
N ASP A 261 6.01 13.84 -14.59
CA ASP A 261 6.76 13.27 -15.71
C ASP A 261 6.95 11.76 -15.54
N ILE A 262 7.28 11.31 -14.33
CA ILE A 262 7.34 9.88 -13.98
C ILE A 262 5.98 9.21 -14.23
N LEU A 263 4.88 9.80 -13.75
CA LEU A 263 3.55 9.23 -13.94
C LEU A 263 3.17 9.09 -15.42
N VAL A 264 3.52 10.08 -16.25
CA VAL A 264 3.31 10.04 -17.70
C VAL A 264 4.10 8.90 -18.34
N GLU A 265 5.37 8.74 -17.99
CA GLU A 265 6.22 7.66 -18.51
C GLU A 265 5.68 6.28 -18.12
N LEU A 266 5.29 6.10 -16.86
CA LEU A 266 4.73 4.83 -16.37
C LEU A 266 3.41 4.48 -17.06
N LEU A 267 2.50 5.46 -17.20
CA LEU A 267 1.23 5.26 -17.92
C LEU A 267 1.48 4.97 -19.41
N SER A 268 2.43 5.66 -20.05
CA SER A 268 2.82 5.39 -21.44
C SER A 268 3.28 3.93 -21.61
N LYS A 269 4.13 3.45 -20.71
CA LYS A 269 4.64 2.06 -20.72
C LYS A 269 3.53 1.02 -20.64
N HIS A 270 2.55 1.20 -19.75
CA HIS A 270 1.49 0.21 -19.51
C HIS A 270 0.31 0.32 -20.49
N THR A 271 0.03 1.51 -21.00
CA THR A 271 -1.05 1.72 -21.98
C THR A 271 -0.61 1.47 -23.42
N GLY A 272 0.69 1.57 -23.71
CA GLY A 272 1.24 1.45 -25.06
C GLY A 272 1.11 2.72 -25.90
N ASN A 273 0.64 3.83 -25.31
CA ASN A 273 0.62 5.14 -25.96
C ASN A 273 1.98 5.83 -25.88
N SER A 274 2.25 6.78 -26.76
CA SER A 274 3.44 7.64 -26.63
C SER A 274 3.36 8.54 -25.39
N VAL A 275 4.52 8.89 -24.84
CA VAL A 275 4.66 9.85 -23.74
C VAL A 275 3.96 11.17 -24.07
N GLU A 276 4.06 11.64 -25.31
CA GLU A 276 3.39 12.86 -25.78
C GLU A 276 1.87 12.76 -25.72
N THR A 277 1.28 11.64 -26.16
CA THR A 277 -0.17 11.42 -26.10
C THR A 277 -0.65 11.44 -24.66
N VAL A 278 0.04 10.73 -23.76
CA VAL A 278 -0.31 10.69 -22.33
C VAL A 278 -0.17 12.07 -21.69
N ALA A 279 0.93 12.79 -21.97
CA ALA A 279 1.15 14.14 -21.45
C ALA A 279 0.08 15.14 -21.94
N ASN A 280 -0.35 15.01 -23.21
CA ASN A 280 -1.39 15.84 -23.79
C ASN A 280 -2.74 15.61 -23.11
N VAL A 281 -3.17 14.35 -22.91
CA VAL A 281 -4.45 14.06 -22.24
C VAL A 281 -4.41 14.41 -20.75
N MET A 282 -3.26 14.27 -20.08
CA MET A 282 -3.11 14.60 -18.66
C MET A 282 -3.12 16.11 -18.39
N ARG A 283 -3.08 16.97 -19.43
CA ARG A 283 -3.20 18.43 -19.28
C ARG A 283 -4.46 18.84 -18.52
N ARG A 284 -5.54 18.06 -18.66
CA ARG A 284 -6.81 18.22 -17.97
C ARG A 284 -7.27 16.86 -17.43
N PRO A 285 -8.27 16.83 -16.52
CA PRO A 285 -8.90 15.57 -16.12
C PRO A 285 -9.46 14.85 -17.36
N TYR A 286 -8.92 13.66 -17.66
CA TYR A 286 -9.34 12.85 -18.81
C TYR A 286 -10.11 11.63 -18.31
N TYR A 287 -11.43 11.73 -18.34
CA TYR A 287 -12.35 10.67 -17.94
C TYR A 287 -12.52 9.64 -19.05
N MET A 288 -12.49 8.37 -18.64
CA MET A 288 -12.64 7.21 -19.50
C MET A 288 -13.68 6.26 -18.91
N ASP A 289 -14.67 5.96 -19.72
CA ASP A 289 -15.63 4.89 -19.49
C ASP A 289 -14.98 3.56 -19.88
N ALA A 290 -15.56 2.43 -19.49
CA ALA A 290 -14.93 1.12 -19.71
C ALA A 290 -14.49 0.86 -21.18
N PRO A 291 -15.28 1.19 -22.23
CA PRO A 291 -14.84 1.06 -23.62
C PRO A 291 -13.64 1.95 -23.94
N LYS A 292 -13.71 3.23 -23.56
CA LYS A 292 -12.65 4.22 -23.81
C LYS A 292 -11.36 3.89 -23.04
N ALA A 293 -11.48 3.36 -21.83
CA ALA A 293 -10.34 2.89 -21.03
C ALA A 293 -9.65 1.68 -21.69
N LYS A 294 -10.44 0.80 -22.33
CA LYS A 294 -9.92 -0.33 -23.10
C LYS A 294 -9.22 0.14 -24.38
N GLU A 295 -9.82 1.07 -25.12
CA GLU A 295 -9.23 1.66 -26.32
C GLU A 295 -7.94 2.42 -26.02
N PHE A 296 -7.91 3.17 -24.91
CA PHE A 296 -6.71 3.85 -24.45
C PHE A 296 -5.65 2.88 -23.91
N GLY A 297 -5.98 1.61 -23.63
CA GLY A 297 -5.04 0.60 -23.16
C GLY A 297 -4.82 0.54 -21.64
N VAL A 298 -5.65 1.24 -20.86
CA VAL A 298 -5.65 1.16 -19.37
C VAL A 298 -6.08 -0.23 -18.91
N ILE A 299 -7.02 -0.85 -19.63
CA ILE A 299 -7.56 -2.17 -19.32
C ILE A 299 -7.57 -3.05 -20.57
N ASP A 300 -7.74 -4.36 -20.39
CA ASP A 300 -7.82 -5.32 -21.49
C ASP A 300 -9.25 -5.81 -21.73
N ARG A 301 -10.05 -5.95 -20.66
CA ARG A 301 -11.39 -6.59 -20.73
C ARG A 301 -12.41 -5.86 -19.87
N ILE A 302 -13.65 -5.86 -20.34
CA ILE A 302 -14.81 -5.32 -19.62
C ILE A 302 -15.61 -6.51 -19.07
N LEU A 303 -15.96 -6.47 -17.78
CA LEU A 303 -16.68 -7.54 -17.10
C LEU A 303 -18.20 -7.38 -17.28
N TRP A 304 -18.73 -7.97 -18.34
CA TRP A 304 -20.16 -8.02 -18.59
C TRP A 304 -20.82 -9.23 -17.92
N ARG A 305 -22.05 -9.04 -17.43
CA ARG A 305 -22.97 -10.06 -16.91
C ARG A 305 -24.41 -9.73 -17.33
N GLY A 306 -24.69 -9.71 -18.63
CA GLY A 306 -26.04 -9.48 -19.16
C GLY A 306 -26.45 -8.00 -19.27
N GLN A 307 -25.57 -7.06 -18.91
CA GLN A 307 -25.81 -5.62 -19.06
C GLN A 307 -25.58 -5.12 -20.49
N GLU A 308 -25.09 -5.94 -21.42
CA GLU A 308 -24.77 -5.52 -22.79
C GLU A 308 -25.98 -4.91 -23.50
N LYS A 309 -27.15 -5.52 -23.32
CA LYS A 309 -28.41 -5.02 -23.89
C LYS A 309 -28.82 -3.69 -23.29
N ILE A 310 -28.70 -3.56 -21.96
CA ILE A 310 -29.05 -2.33 -21.24
C ILE A 310 -28.16 -1.18 -21.69
N ILE A 311 -26.86 -1.42 -21.90
CA ILE A 311 -25.92 -0.38 -22.32
C ILE A 311 -26.05 -0.05 -23.81
N ALA A 312 -26.40 -1.01 -24.66
CA ALA A 312 -26.65 -0.74 -26.08
C ALA A 312 -27.83 0.24 -26.30
N ASP A 313 -28.82 0.23 -25.40
CA ASP A 313 -29.96 1.15 -25.46
C ASP A 313 -29.63 2.57 -24.93
N VAL A 314 -28.49 2.74 -24.24
CA VAL A 314 -28.08 4.03 -23.68
C VAL A 314 -27.35 4.85 -24.74
N VAL A 315 -27.81 6.08 -24.94
CA VAL A 315 -27.18 7.04 -25.85
C VAL A 315 -25.76 7.37 -25.36
N PRO A 316 -24.72 7.28 -26.21
CA PRO A 316 -23.37 7.68 -25.86
C PRO A 316 -23.30 9.14 -25.41
N SER A 317 -22.42 9.45 -24.45
CA SER A 317 -22.32 10.80 -23.86
C SER A 317 -22.10 11.90 -24.91
N GLU A 318 -21.30 11.62 -25.93
CA GLU A 318 -21.02 12.57 -27.02
C GLU A 318 -22.25 12.88 -27.88
N GLU A 319 -23.13 11.89 -28.07
CA GLU A 319 -24.38 12.05 -28.79
C GLU A 319 -25.42 12.75 -27.90
N PHE A 320 -25.44 12.46 -26.60
CA PHE A 320 -26.23 13.19 -25.63
C PHE A 320 -25.84 14.68 -25.59
N ASP A 321 -24.54 15.00 -25.53
CA ASP A 321 -24.04 16.38 -25.53
C ASP A 321 -24.42 17.13 -26.82
N LYS A 322 -24.30 16.46 -27.98
CA LYS A 322 -24.76 17.00 -29.27
C LYS A 322 -26.26 17.28 -29.26
N ASN A 323 -27.06 16.33 -28.76
CA ASN A 323 -28.51 16.47 -28.65
C ASN A 323 -28.91 17.58 -27.67
N ALA A 324 -28.12 17.77 -26.60
CA ALA A 324 -28.28 18.84 -25.63
C ALA A 324 -27.73 20.20 -26.10
N GLY A 325 -27.12 20.27 -27.30
CA GLY A 325 -26.53 21.50 -27.83
C GLY A 325 -25.25 21.94 -27.10
N ILE A 326 -24.63 21.06 -26.31
CA ILE A 326 -23.39 21.32 -25.60
C ILE A 326 -22.23 21.21 -26.61
N LYS A 327 -21.53 22.32 -26.84
CA LYS A 327 -20.33 22.33 -27.66
C LYS A 327 -19.15 21.82 -26.83
N SER A 328 -18.64 20.63 -27.16
CA SER A 328 -17.39 20.13 -26.58
C SER A 328 -16.24 21.10 -26.91
N VAL A 329 -15.68 21.76 -25.91
CA VAL A 329 -14.44 22.53 -26.07
C VAL A 329 -13.31 21.52 -26.01
N VAL A 330 -12.76 21.19 -27.18
CA VAL A 330 -11.57 20.34 -27.34
C VAL A 330 -10.35 21.02 -26.73
#